data_AF-A0A6N8W6C0-F1
#
_entry.id   AF-A0A6N8W6C0-F1
#
_cell.length_a   1.000
_cell.length_b   1.000
_cell.length_c   1.000
_cell.angle_alpha   90.00
_cell.angle_beta   90.00
_cell.angle_gamma   90.00
#
_symmetry.space_group_name_H-M   'P 1'
#
loop_
_entity.id
_entity.type
_entity.pdbx_description
1 polymer ?
#
loop_
_entity_poly.entity_id
_entity_poly.type
_entity_poly.pdbx_seq_one_letter_code
_entity_poly.pdbx_strand_id
1 'polypeptide(L)'
;MAFQVKIVGDINNPRIEFSGSEQRVVGGDPDYAVMGVNWEALKTRIEQGWGKGRPKAIYGRNAELPWGDQSYQQYGLTELTIRRRIRNAWIVSADTRPYVAVGLAARNMSRSKAEVGVDTNLSLTHSMSQGWNAEVRAGYSQTVSVEVGGDTYGGKVGASSTWSVEASYGQSGSQTREEQIGTGAHVNVELDPHMGAQAKLTATRGSIQARVEYETTWWGHLWIDYGKRVYVPGKASRKDGHFFYFEGIENHNWGSPRIEYQDISLDLYANANIDIEEAPVRGESGM
;
A
#
# COMPACT_ATOMS: atom_id res chain seq x y z
N MET A 1 -7.33 12.71 -0.60
CA MET A 1 -7.58 11.64 0.40
C MET A 1 -6.33 10.78 0.44
N ALA A 2 -5.94 10.26 1.61
CA ALA A 2 -4.81 9.34 1.71
C ALA A 2 -5.05 8.06 0.88
N PHE A 3 -3.99 7.44 0.40
CA PHE A 3 -4.06 6.18 -0.34
C PHE A 3 -4.45 5.05 0.59
N GLN A 4 -5.41 4.22 0.15
CA GLN A 4 -5.82 3.02 0.88
C GLN A 4 -5.60 1.79 -0.01
N VAL A 5 -4.89 0.82 0.52
CA VAL A 5 -4.71 -0.52 -0.07
C VAL A 5 -5.18 -1.54 0.96
N LYS A 6 -6.08 -2.43 0.55
CA LYS A 6 -6.66 -3.46 1.41
C LYS A 6 -6.46 -4.83 0.78
N ILE A 7 -5.82 -5.74 1.48
CA ILE A 7 -5.76 -7.16 1.10
C ILE A 7 -6.79 -7.90 1.94
N VAL A 8 -7.77 -8.53 1.29
CA VAL A 8 -8.96 -9.04 1.98
C VAL A 8 -9.38 -10.43 1.47
N GLY A 9 -10.21 -11.14 2.25
CA GLY A 9 -10.78 -12.44 1.87
C GLY A 9 -10.12 -13.63 2.54
N ASP A 10 -10.31 -14.83 1.99
CA ASP A 10 -9.66 -16.04 2.54
C ASP A 10 -8.17 -16.06 2.19
N ILE A 11 -7.34 -16.56 3.10
CA ILE A 11 -5.88 -16.63 2.90
C ILE A 11 -5.49 -17.49 1.69
N ASN A 12 -6.32 -18.44 1.26
CA ASN A 12 -6.10 -19.25 0.06
C ASN A 12 -6.61 -18.59 -1.22
N ASN A 13 -7.42 -17.53 -1.12
CA ASN A 13 -7.92 -16.78 -2.26
C ASN A 13 -8.04 -15.27 -1.91
N PRO A 14 -6.90 -14.60 -1.66
CA PRO A 14 -6.91 -13.19 -1.30
C PRO A 14 -7.27 -12.34 -2.51
N ARG A 15 -7.97 -11.23 -2.26
CA ARG A 15 -8.22 -10.16 -3.23
C ARG A 15 -7.63 -8.86 -2.72
N ILE A 16 -7.43 -7.91 -3.62
CA ILE A 16 -6.94 -6.58 -3.28
C ILE A 16 -7.99 -5.54 -3.66
N GLU A 17 -8.29 -4.66 -2.73
CA GLU A 17 -9.15 -3.50 -2.91
C GLU A 17 -8.30 -2.25 -2.70
N PHE A 18 -8.55 -1.20 -3.47
CA PHE A 18 -7.76 0.02 -3.37
C PHE A 18 -8.59 1.24 -3.69
N SER A 19 -8.22 2.36 -3.08
CA SER A 19 -8.81 3.65 -3.36
C SER A 19 -7.86 4.78 -3.00
N GLY A 20 -8.20 5.97 -3.44
CA GLY A 20 -7.47 7.17 -3.07
C GLY A 20 -6.81 7.84 -4.26
N SER A 21 -6.78 9.16 -4.15
CA SER A 21 -6.04 10.03 -5.04
C SER A 21 -5.64 11.25 -4.26
N GLU A 22 -4.49 11.80 -4.64
CA GLU A 22 -3.95 12.98 -4.05
C GLU A 22 -3.61 13.99 -5.13
N GLN A 23 -3.81 15.25 -4.80
CA GLN A 23 -3.36 16.37 -5.61
C GLN A 23 -2.74 17.44 -4.71
N ARG A 24 -1.61 17.98 -5.13
CA ARG A 24 -1.01 19.16 -4.49
C ARG A 24 -0.17 19.95 -5.47
N VAL A 25 -0.02 21.24 -5.19
CA VAL A 25 0.94 22.09 -5.89
C VAL A 25 2.35 21.51 -5.71
N VAL A 26 3.16 21.59 -6.77
CA VAL A 26 4.57 21.19 -6.73
C VAL A 26 5.33 21.98 -5.66
N GLY A 27 6.21 21.30 -4.93
CA GLY A 27 7.02 21.81 -3.84
C GLY A 27 8.30 22.51 -4.28
N GLY A 28 8.55 22.60 -5.59
CA GLY A 28 9.77 23.14 -6.18
C GLY A 28 10.72 22.05 -6.68
N ASP A 29 12.03 22.29 -6.58
CA ASP A 29 13.09 21.44 -7.15
C ASP A 29 13.00 19.94 -6.85
N PRO A 30 12.67 19.48 -5.62
CA PRO A 30 12.55 18.05 -5.37
C PRO A 30 11.48 17.38 -6.23
N ASP A 31 10.35 18.06 -6.44
CA ASP A 31 9.26 17.54 -7.25
C ASP A 31 9.59 17.59 -8.75
N TYR A 32 10.27 18.66 -9.20
CA TYR A 32 10.79 18.75 -10.56
C TYR A 32 11.74 17.60 -10.87
N ALA A 33 12.63 17.26 -9.93
CA ALA A 33 13.57 16.16 -10.07
C ALA A 33 12.87 14.79 -10.11
N VAL A 34 11.94 14.52 -9.17
CA VAL A 34 11.14 13.28 -9.13
C VAL A 34 10.41 13.04 -10.45
N MET A 35 10.04 14.12 -11.13
CA MET A 35 9.24 14.09 -12.35
C MET A 35 10.07 14.27 -13.60
N GLY A 36 11.40 14.31 -13.47
CA GLY A 36 12.33 14.39 -14.60
C GLY A 36 12.21 15.68 -15.40
N VAL A 37 11.73 16.77 -14.79
CA VAL A 37 11.54 18.05 -15.48
C VAL A 37 12.91 18.63 -15.85
N ASN A 38 13.11 18.86 -17.15
CA ASN A 38 14.28 19.55 -17.69
C ASN A 38 13.87 20.92 -18.26
N TRP A 39 13.93 21.96 -17.44
CA TRP A 39 13.49 23.30 -17.84
C TRP A 39 14.12 23.80 -19.15
N GLU A 40 15.36 23.41 -19.44
CA GLU A 40 16.03 23.79 -20.69
C GLU A 40 15.45 23.06 -21.90
N ALA A 41 15.12 21.78 -21.79
CA ALA A 41 14.42 21.07 -22.87
C ALA A 41 13.01 21.62 -23.10
N LEU A 42 12.33 22.09 -22.04
CA LEU A 42 11.03 22.75 -22.16
C LEU A 42 11.13 24.10 -22.88
N LYS A 43 12.10 24.94 -22.53
CA LYS A 43 12.39 26.19 -23.24
C LYS A 43 12.66 25.95 -24.72
N THR A 44 13.44 24.92 -25.06
CA THR A 44 13.70 24.52 -26.45
C THR A 44 12.43 24.13 -27.17
N ARG A 45 11.54 23.36 -26.52
CA ARG A 45 10.28 22.93 -27.12
C ARG A 45 9.32 24.09 -27.36
N ILE A 46 9.24 25.04 -26.42
CA ILE A 46 8.44 26.26 -26.59
C ILE A 46 8.99 27.10 -27.74
N GLU A 47 10.31 27.27 -27.81
CA GLU A 47 10.97 28.00 -28.90
C GLU A 47 10.65 27.40 -30.27
N GLN A 48 10.79 26.07 -30.39
CA GLN A 48 10.48 25.35 -31.63
C GLN A 48 8.99 25.39 -31.97
N GLY A 49 8.11 25.19 -30.97
CA GLY A 49 6.66 25.10 -31.17
C GLY A 49 6.00 26.44 -31.48
N TRP A 50 6.47 27.53 -30.86
CA TRP A 50 5.90 28.86 -31.07
C TRP A 50 6.62 29.64 -32.17
N GLY A 51 7.80 29.17 -32.60
CA GLY A 51 8.62 29.83 -33.62
C GLY A 51 9.09 31.21 -33.19
N LYS A 52 9.18 31.44 -31.88
CA LYS A 52 9.66 32.68 -31.27
C LYS A 52 10.82 32.33 -30.35
N GLY A 53 11.92 33.07 -30.47
CA GLY A 53 13.19 32.73 -29.83
C GLY A 53 13.08 32.41 -28.35
N ARG A 54 14.02 31.65 -27.81
CA ARG A 54 14.00 31.04 -26.48
C ARG A 54 13.41 31.89 -25.33
N PRO A 55 12.48 31.35 -24.51
CA PRO A 55 12.08 31.96 -23.25
C PRO A 55 13.27 32.12 -22.29
N LYS A 56 13.26 33.20 -21.50
CA LYS A 56 14.26 33.46 -20.46
C LYS A 56 14.04 32.53 -19.25
N ALA A 57 12.80 32.43 -18.78
CA ALA A 57 12.43 31.64 -17.62
C ALA A 57 11.05 31.02 -17.77
N ILE A 58 10.82 29.93 -17.03
CA ILE A 58 9.54 29.25 -16.92
C ILE A 58 9.31 29.00 -15.44
N TYR A 59 8.10 29.28 -14.97
CA TYR A 59 7.71 29.13 -13.57
C TYR A 59 6.47 28.25 -13.48
N GLY A 60 6.50 27.24 -12.61
CA GLY A 60 5.37 26.35 -12.36
C GLY A 60 4.45 26.85 -11.26
N ARG A 61 4.90 27.80 -10.44
CA ARG A 61 4.18 28.19 -9.21
C ARG A 61 4.43 29.65 -8.86
N ASN A 62 3.52 30.18 -8.05
CA ASN A 62 3.49 31.60 -7.71
C ASN A 62 4.74 32.01 -6.90
N ALA A 63 5.18 31.15 -5.98
CA ALA A 63 6.36 31.37 -5.14
C ALA A 63 7.70 31.44 -5.90
N GLU A 64 7.73 31.10 -7.19
CA GLU A 64 8.94 31.20 -8.03
C GLU A 64 9.02 32.53 -8.78
N LEU A 65 7.94 33.32 -8.78
CA LEU A 65 7.85 34.55 -9.56
C LEU A 65 8.69 35.66 -8.90
N PRO A 66 9.65 36.28 -9.62
CA PRO A 66 10.51 37.33 -9.07
C PRO A 66 9.78 38.56 -8.54
N TRP A 67 8.53 38.79 -8.98
CA TRP A 67 7.69 39.92 -8.59
C TRP A 67 6.63 39.57 -7.54
N GLY A 68 6.67 38.36 -6.99
CA GLY A 68 5.88 37.96 -5.84
C GLY A 68 4.43 37.57 -6.12
N ASP A 69 3.74 37.28 -5.03
CA ASP A 69 2.51 36.51 -5.00
C ASP A 69 1.31 37.28 -5.56
N GLN A 70 0.70 36.75 -6.63
CA GLN A 70 -0.73 36.91 -7.02
C GLN A 70 -0.97 36.58 -8.50
N SER A 71 0.07 36.29 -9.27
CA SER A 71 -0.07 36.20 -10.73
C SER A 71 -0.93 35.01 -11.16
N TYR A 72 -0.80 33.84 -10.53
CA TYR A 72 -1.68 32.72 -10.85
C TYR A 72 -3.15 33.01 -10.47
N GLN A 73 -3.38 33.57 -9.29
CA GLN A 73 -4.73 33.90 -8.81
C GLN A 73 -5.39 35.02 -9.64
N GLN A 74 -4.66 36.08 -9.96
CA GLN A 74 -5.13 37.24 -10.69
C GLN A 74 -5.64 36.88 -12.09
N TYR A 75 -5.00 35.91 -12.73
CA TYR A 75 -5.33 35.47 -14.09
C TYR A 75 -6.16 34.17 -14.12
N GLY A 76 -6.62 33.68 -12.97
CA GLY A 76 -7.40 32.44 -12.88
C GLY A 76 -6.64 31.20 -13.34
N LEU A 77 -5.31 31.22 -13.26
CA LEU A 77 -4.44 30.12 -13.66
C LEU A 77 -4.22 29.17 -12.48
N THR A 78 -4.14 27.88 -12.79
CA THR A 78 -3.76 26.86 -11.82
C THR A 78 -2.24 26.72 -11.77
N GLU A 79 -1.65 26.84 -10.58
CA GLU A 79 -0.26 26.44 -10.35
C GLU A 79 -0.05 24.97 -10.70
N LEU A 80 1.17 24.65 -11.09
CA LEU A 80 1.56 23.31 -11.48
C LEU A 80 1.32 22.35 -10.32
N THR A 81 0.47 21.37 -10.59
CA THR A 81 -0.08 20.46 -9.59
C THR A 81 0.24 19.04 -9.97
N ILE A 82 0.78 18.28 -9.01
CA ILE A 82 0.95 16.84 -9.12
C ILE A 82 -0.37 16.20 -8.73
N ARG A 83 -0.87 15.30 -9.57
CA ARG A 83 -1.97 14.41 -9.26
C ARG A 83 -1.47 12.98 -9.29
N ARG A 84 -1.65 12.26 -8.18
CA ARG A 84 -1.31 10.85 -8.04
C ARG A 84 -2.55 10.04 -7.72
N ARG A 85 -2.66 8.85 -8.31
CA ARG A 85 -3.73 7.89 -8.05
C ARG A 85 -3.18 6.46 -8.09
N ILE A 86 -3.85 5.55 -7.40
CA ILE A 86 -3.64 4.12 -7.65
C ILE A 86 -4.30 3.82 -9.01
N ARG A 87 -3.51 3.31 -9.94
CA ARG A 87 -3.98 2.91 -11.28
C ARG A 87 -4.47 1.47 -11.28
N ASN A 88 -3.74 0.60 -10.59
CA ASN A 88 -4.09 -0.81 -10.45
C ASN A 88 -3.43 -1.41 -9.20
N ALA A 89 -3.95 -2.53 -8.72
CA ALA A 89 -3.29 -3.36 -7.71
C ALA A 89 -3.66 -4.82 -7.92
N TRP A 90 -2.73 -5.74 -7.68
CA TRP A 90 -2.97 -7.17 -7.86
C TRP A 90 -2.11 -8.03 -6.93
N ILE A 91 -2.57 -9.26 -6.70
CA ILE A 91 -1.78 -10.30 -6.03
C ILE A 91 -0.81 -10.89 -7.05
N VAL A 92 0.48 -10.87 -6.72
CA VAL A 92 1.57 -11.46 -7.51
C VAL A 92 1.68 -12.95 -7.21
N SER A 93 1.69 -13.30 -5.92
CA SER A 93 1.66 -14.69 -5.46
C SER A 93 0.93 -14.79 -4.12
N ALA A 94 0.36 -15.96 -3.86
CA ALA A 94 -0.23 -16.32 -2.58
C ALA A 94 0.07 -17.80 -2.33
N ASP A 95 0.92 -18.08 -1.36
CA ASP A 95 1.33 -19.43 -1.00
C ASP A 95 0.84 -19.73 0.41
N THR A 96 0.12 -20.85 0.57
CA THR A 96 -0.37 -21.29 1.87
C THR A 96 0.14 -22.68 2.22
N ARG A 97 0.35 -22.91 3.52
CA ARG A 97 0.66 -24.23 4.05
C ARG A 97 0.06 -24.43 5.44
N PRO A 98 -0.35 -25.66 5.78
CA PRO A 98 -0.71 -26.00 7.14
C PRO A 98 0.44 -25.69 8.11
N TYR A 99 0.11 -25.15 9.27
CA TYR A 99 1.01 -24.85 10.37
C TYR A 99 0.45 -25.46 11.65
N VAL A 100 1.13 -26.45 12.21
CA VAL A 100 0.76 -27.01 13.51
C VAL A 100 1.42 -26.17 14.58
N ALA A 101 0.59 -25.50 15.36
CA ALA A 101 0.96 -24.40 16.21
C ALA A 101 1.29 -24.88 17.64
N VAL A 102 0.48 -25.81 18.18
CA VAL A 102 0.66 -26.44 19.49
C VAL A 102 0.11 -27.87 19.44
N GLY A 103 0.81 -28.81 20.08
CA GLY A 103 0.31 -30.15 20.38
C GLY A 103 0.36 -30.42 21.87
N LEU A 104 -0.79 -30.59 22.53
CA LEU A 104 -0.88 -31.00 23.93
C LEU A 104 -1.29 -32.47 23.99
N ALA A 105 -0.59 -33.26 24.78
CA ALA A 105 -0.98 -34.64 25.08
C ALA A 105 -1.31 -34.76 26.57
N ALA A 106 -2.48 -35.28 26.87
CA ALA A 106 -2.91 -35.59 28.22
C ALA A 106 -3.24 -37.08 28.36
N ARG A 107 -2.99 -37.65 29.53
CA ARG A 107 -3.25 -39.06 29.83
C ARG A 107 -3.90 -39.20 31.19
N ASN A 108 -5.01 -39.92 31.27
CA ASN A 108 -5.63 -40.30 32.52
C ASN A 108 -5.14 -41.71 32.91
N MET A 109 -4.12 -41.78 33.75
CA MET A 109 -3.62 -43.06 34.29
C MET A 109 -4.34 -43.51 35.56
N SER A 110 -5.35 -42.77 36.00
CA SER A 110 -6.10 -43.08 37.21
C SER A 110 -7.16 -44.15 36.95
N ARG A 111 -7.84 -44.58 38.02
CA ARG A 111 -8.96 -45.53 37.96
C ARG A 111 -10.32 -44.84 37.84
N SER A 112 -10.33 -43.50 37.79
CA SER A 112 -11.54 -42.66 37.73
C SER A 112 -11.50 -41.76 36.50
N LYS A 113 -12.65 -41.22 36.08
CA LYS A 113 -12.70 -40.20 35.03
C LYS A 113 -11.94 -38.94 35.46
N ALA A 114 -11.34 -38.25 34.50
CA ALA A 114 -10.65 -36.99 34.71
C ALA A 114 -11.01 -35.99 33.60
N GLU A 115 -11.20 -34.72 33.96
CA GLU A 115 -11.41 -33.65 33.00
C GLU A 115 -10.07 -32.95 32.73
N VAL A 116 -9.76 -32.75 31.44
CA VAL A 116 -8.56 -32.04 31.00
C VAL A 116 -9.00 -30.79 30.26
N GLY A 117 -8.64 -29.64 30.80
CA GLY A 117 -8.77 -28.35 30.13
C GLY A 117 -7.56 -28.07 29.23
N VAL A 118 -7.82 -27.65 28.00
CA VAL A 118 -6.79 -27.23 27.04
C VAL A 118 -6.98 -25.76 26.73
N ASP A 119 -6.00 -24.95 27.13
CA ASP A 119 -5.91 -23.56 26.72
C ASP A 119 -5.31 -23.47 25.31
N THR A 120 -6.07 -22.92 24.36
CA THR A 120 -5.69 -22.84 22.95
C THR A 120 -5.42 -21.41 22.52
N ASN A 121 -4.65 -20.71 23.34
CA ASN A 121 -4.16 -19.37 23.05
C ASN A 121 -2.73 -19.45 22.54
N LEU A 122 -2.51 -19.05 21.28
CA LEU A 122 -1.17 -18.93 20.72
C LEU A 122 -0.96 -17.51 20.19
N SER A 123 0.17 -16.92 20.55
CA SER A 123 0.64 -15.69 19.94
C SER A 123 1.47 -16.03 18.70
N LEU A 124 1.06 -15.54 17.54
CA LEU A 124 1.78 -15.69 16.28
C LEU A 124 2.14 -14.30 15.74
N THR A 125 3.35 -14.16 15.22
CA THR A 125 3.83 -12.89 14.67
C THR A 125 3.52 -12.80 13.18
N HIS A 126 2.79 -11.75 12.80
CA HIS A 126 2.60 -11.31 11.42
C HIS A 126 3.72 -10.36 11.02
N SER A 127 4.18 -10.44 9.78
CA SER A 127 5.17 -9.52 9.22
C SER A 127 4.75 -8.98 7.87
N MET A 128 4.98 -7.69 7.66
CA MET A 128 4.67 -6.95 6.45
C MET A 128 5.91 -6.17 6.10
N SER A 129 6.39 -6.36 4.89
CA SER A 129 7.42 -5.50 4.32
C SER A 129 6.91 -4.85 3.05
N GLN A 130 7.43 -3.66 2.78
CA GLN A 130 7.14 -2.91 1.57
C GLN A 130 8.41 -2.38 0.93
N GLY A 131 8.45 -2.43 -0.39
CA GLY A 131 9.53 -1.92 -1.21
C GLY A 131 8.99 -1.05 -2.34
N TRP A 132 9.76 -0.03 -2.73
CA TRP A 132 9.44 0.86 -3.84
C TRP A 132 10.52 0.77 -4.91
N ASN A 133 10.11 0.72 -6.18
CA ASN A 133 11.04 0.66 -7.31
C ASN A 133 11.65 2.03 -7.68
N ALA A 134 11.21 3.10 -7.02
CA ALA A 134 11.75 4.43 -7.16
C ALA A 134 11.95 5.05 -5.78
N GLU A 135 13.06 5.76 -5.57
CA GLU A 135 13.15 6.69 -4.45
C GLU A 135 12.10 7.78 -4.69
N VAL A 136 11.01 7.75 -3.91
CA VAL A 136 9.99 8.78 -4.01
C VAL A 136 9.94 9.56 -2.71
N ARG A 137 10.69 10.65 -2.68
CA ARG A 137 10.65 11.61 -1.58
C ARG A 137 9.42 12.48 -1.75
N ALA A 138 8.29 12.02 -1.25
CA ALA A 138 7.15 12.90 -1.09
C ALA A 138 6.41 12.52 0.19
N GLY A 139 6.17 13.51 1.04
CA GLY A 139 5.55 13.37 2.37
C GLY A 139 4.06 13.03 2.33
N TYR A 140 3.69 12.06 1.51
CA TYR A 140 2.34 11.55 1.38
C TYR A 140 2.13 10.38 2.35
N SER A 141 0.95 10.33 2.97
CA SER A 141 0.56 9.22 3.83
C SER A 141 -0.22 8.17 3.05
N GLN A 142 0.03 6.91 3.41
CA GLN A 142 -0.68 5.74 2.91
C GLN A 142 -1.09 4.87 4.09
N THR A 143 -2.25 4.22 3.98
CA THR A 143 -2.62 3.14 4.88
C THR A 143 -2.70 1.84 4.08
N VAL A 144 -1.95 0.84 4.54
CA VAL A 144 -2.05 -0.54 4.06
C VAL A 144 -2.78 -1.33 5.13
N SER A 145 -3.86 -2.00 4.76
CA SER A 145 -4.61 -2.87 5.67
C SER A 145 -4.80 -4.25 5.06
N VAL A 146 -4.91 -5.22 5.94
CA VAL A 146 -4.99 -6.65 5.66
C VAL A 146 -6.10 -7.19 6.55
N GLU A 147 -7.10 -7.81 5.95
CA GLU A 147 -8.22 -8.44 6.65
C GLU A 147 -8.46 -9.80 6.02
N VAL A 148 -7.81 -10.81 6.57
CA VAL A 148 -7.77 -12.15 5.98
C VAL A 148 -8.27 -13.19 6.95
N GLY A 149 -9.17 -14.04 6.48
CA GLY A 149 -9.84 -15.06 7.28
C GLY A 149 -11.01 -15.69 6.52
N GLY A 150 -11.31 -16.95 6.82
CA GLY A 150 -12.42 -17.68 6.22
C GLY A 150 -13.76 -17.41 6.93
N ASP A 151 -14.84 -17.37 6.14
CA ASP A 151 -16.20 -17.47 6.67
C ASP A 151 -16.39 -18.81 7.39
N THR A 152 -16.97 -18.76 8.58
CA THR A 152 -17.34 -19.91 9.41
C THR A 152 -18.53 -20.65 8.82
N TYR A 153 -18.30 -21.49 7.81
CA TYR A 153 -19.27 -22.51 7.41
C TYR A 153 -19.19 -23.72 8.35
N GLY A 154 -20.24 -23.94 9.16
CA GLY A 154 -20.47 -25.22 9.84
C GLY A 154 -20.21 -25.28 11.36
N GLY A 155 -20.29 -24.16 12.09
CA GLY A 155 -20.25 -24.18 13.56
C GLY A 155 -18.87 -24.37 14.19
N LYS A 156 -17.79 -24.26 13.40
CA LYS A 156 -16.41 -24.17 13.91
C LYS A 156 -16.04 -22.71 14.12
N VAL A 157 -15.41 -22.40 15.26
CA VAL A 157 -14.91 -21.05 15.58
C VAL A 157 -13.72 -20.73 14.68
N GLY A 158 -13.96 -20.01 13.58
CA GLY A 158 -12.93 -19.50 12.70
C GLY A 158 -12.44 -18.14 13.18
N ALA A 159 -11.14 -18.01 13.44
CA ALA A 159 -10.52 -16.72 13.74
C ALA A 159 -10.15 -16.00 12.44
N SER A 160 -10.60 -14.75 12.29
CA SER A 160 -10.12 -13.81 11.27
C SER A 160 -8.93 -13.02 11.80
N SER A 161 -7.94 -12.73 10.96
CA SER A 161 -6.81 -11.86 11.31
C SER A 161 -6.98 -10.50 10.64
N THR A 162 -7.00 -9.44 11.46
CA THR A 162 -7.17 -8.07 11.00
C THR A 162 -5.95 -7.24 11.39
N TRP A 163 -5.26 -6.71 10.38
CA TRP A 163 -4.05 -5.94 10.56
C TRP A 163 -4.04 -4.67 9.70
N SER A 164 -3.79 -3.52 10.32
CA SER A 164 -3.54 -2.25 9.61
C SER A 164 -2.16 -1.69 9.94
N VAL A 165 -1.48 -1.16 8.94
CA VAL A 165 -0.23 -0.41 9.06
C VAL A 165 -0.36 0.91 8.32
N GLU A 166 -0.03 2.00 9.01
CA GLU A 166 0.21 3.28 8.37
C GLU A 166 1.64 3.30 7.84
N ALA A 167 1.78 3.63 6.56
CA ALA A 167 3.05 3.70 5.88
C ALA A 167 3.22 5.05 5.19
N SER A 168 4.43 5.56 5.20
CA SER A 168 4.77 6.72 4.36
C SER A 168 5.02 6.26 2.94
N TYR A 169 4.46 6.98 2.00
CA TYR A 169 4.70 6.77 0.59
C TYR A 169 6.19 6.89 0.25
N GLY A 170 6.68 6.01 -0.64
CA GLY A 170 8.07 6.03 -1.10
C GLY A 170 9.12 5.66 -0.06
N GLN A 171 8.69 5.23 1.14
CA GLN A 171 9.57 4.68 2.17
C GLN A 171 9.47 3.16 2.16
N SER A 172 10.60 2.50 1.92
CA SER A 172 10.72 1.05 2.12
C SER A 172 10.88 0.76 3.61
N GLY A 173 10.34 -0.37 4.07
CA GLY A 173 10.39 -0.71 5.48
C GLY A 173 9.73 -2.05 5.78
N SER A 174 9.93 -2.51 7.01
CA SER A 174 9.29 -3.72 7.53
C SER A 174 8.64 -3.41 8.87
N GLN A 175 7.45 -3.95 9.08
CA GLN A 175 6.66 -3.85 10.29
C GLN A 175 6.29 -5.27 10.72
N THR A 176 6.44 -5.57 12.00
CA THR A 176 6.05 -6.85 12.59
C THR A 176 5.05 -6.59 13.70
N ARG A 177 3.99 -7.39 13.75
CA ARG A 177 2.99 -7.32 14.82
C ARG A 177 2.74 -8.72 15.35
N GLU A 178 2.85 -8.87 16.65
CA GLU A 178 2.41 -10.08 17.33
C GLU A 178 0.88 -10.01 17.50
N GLU A 179 0.18 -11.03 17.02
CA GLU A 179 -1.26 -11.17 17.14
C GLU A 179 -1.58 -12.52 17.77
N GLN A 180 -2.48 -12.51 18.75
CA GLN A 180 -2.92 -13.74 19.38
C GLN A 180 -3.91 -14.43 18.44
N ILE A 181 -3.46 -15.50 17.79
CA ILE A 181 -4.32 -16.40 17.03
C ILE A 181 -4.67 -17.56 17.94
N GLY A 182 -5.81 -17.42 18.58
CA GLY A 182 -6.48 -18.48 19.31
C GLY A 182 -7.95 -18.50 18.91
N THR A 183 -8.60 -19.64 19.10
CA THR A 183 -10.07 -19.73 19.02
C THR A 183 -10.74 -18.98 20.18
N GLY A 184 -9.96 -18.52 21.18
CA GLY A 184 -10.48 -18.04 22.46
C GLY A 184 -11.23 -19.12 23.25
N ALA A 185 -11.25 -20.36 22.75
CA ALA A 185 -11.98 -21.47 23.35
C ALA A 185 -11.09 -22.14 24.40
N HIS A 186 -11.67 -22.38 25.57
CA HIS A 186 -11.17 -23.38 26.49
C HIS A 186 -11.88 -24.69 26.13
N VAL A 187 -11.13 -25.73 25.75
CA VAL A 187 -11.74 -27.02 25.41
C VAL A 187 -11.53 -27.99 26.56
N ASN A 188 -12.63 -28.51 27.09
CA ASN A 188 -12.63 -29.55 28.10
C ASN A 188 -12.86 -30.91 27.44
N VAL A 189 -11.99 -31.85 27.77
CA VAL A 189 -12.10 -33.25 27.34
C VAL A 189 -12.21 -34.12 28.60
N GLU A 190 -13.27 -34.91 28.70
CA GLU A 190 -13.38 -35.93 29.73
C GLU A 190 -12.65 -37.20 29.26
N LEU A 191 -11.65 -37.63 30.01
CA LEU A 191 -10.90 -38.85 29.75
C LEU A 191 -11.35 -39.97 30.68
N ASP A 192 -11.76 -41.09 30.09
CA ASP A 192 -11.96 -42.33 30.82
C ASP A 192 -10.65 -42.86 31.42
N PRO A 193 -10.72 -43.74 32.45
CA PRO A 193 -9.55 -44.42 32.99
C PRO A 193 -8.70 -45.06 31.88
N HIS A 194 -7.40 -44.81 31.91
CA HIS A 194 -6.41 -45.32 30.96
C HIS A 194 -6.58 -44.83 29.50
N MET A 195 -7.28 -43.72 29.29
CA MET A 195 -7.34 -43.02 28.00
C MET A 195 -6.36 -41.85 27.95
N GLY A 196 -5.96 -41.48 26.74
CA GLY A 196 -5.25 -40.24 26.46
C GLY A 196 -5.95 -39.44 25.37
N ALA A 197 -5.73 -38.13 25.39
CA ALA A 197 -6.12 -37.23 24.31
C ALA A 197 -4.91 -36.45 23.80
N GLN A 198 -4.93 -36.18 22.50
CA GLN A 198 -4.04 -35.23 21.86
C GLN A 198 -4.87 -34.10 21.26
N ALA A 199 -4.63 -32.88 21.74
CA ALA A 199 -5.17 -31.67 21.15
C ALA A 199 -4.11 -31.05 20.21
N LYS A 200 -4.48 -30.79 18.97
CA LYS A 200 -3.64 -30.13 17.97
C LYS A 200 -4.29 -28.82 17.55
N LEU A 201 -3.63 -27.71 17.85
CA LEU A 201 -3.97 -26.42 17.25
C LEU A 201 -3.28 -26.33 15.90
N THR A 202 -4.07 -26.24 14.84
CA THR A 202 -3.61 -26.03 13.48
C THR A 202 -4.02 -24.64 13.02
N ALA A 203 -3.20 -24.01 12.21
CA ALA A 203 -3.50 -22.78 11.51
C ALA A 203 -3.00 -22.88 10.07
N THR A 204 -3.40 -21.95 9.23
CA THR A 204 -2.82 -21.79 7.90
C THR A 204 -1.80 -20.68 7.95
N ARG A 205 -0.55 -20.96 7.57
CA ARG A 205 0.45 -19.92 7.32
C ARG A 205 0.38 -19.54 5.85
N GLY A 206 0.21 -18.25 5.57
CA GLY A 206 0.22 -17.68 4.23
C GLY A 206 1.39 -16.73 4.02
N SER A 207 1.92 -16.73 2.80
CA SER A 207 2.82 -15.71 2.28
C SER A 207 2.16 -15.08 1.06
N ILE A 208 1.86 -13.77 1.14
CA ILE A 208 1.17 -13.04 0.07
C ILE A 208 2.10 -11.96 -0.45
N GLN A 209 2.31 -11.93 -1.76
CA GLN A 209 2.96 -10.83 -2.45
C GLN A 209 1.92 -10.07 -3.27
N ALA A 210 1.83 -8.76 -3.06
CA ALA A 210 0.98 -7.87 -3.80
C ALA A 210 1.79 -6.75 -4.44
N ARG A 211 1.33 -6.25 -5.58
CA ARG A 211 1.90 -5.10 -6.27
C ARG A 211 0.84 -4.05 -6.49
N VAL A 212 1.19 -2.80 -6.17
CA VAL A 212 0.36 -1.62 -6.40
C VAL A 212 1.04 -0.74 -7.44
N GLU A 213 0.30 -0.40 -8.49
CA GLU A 213 0.72 0.51 -9.55
C GLU A 213 0.13 1.90 -9.30
N TYR A 214 1.00 2.88 -9.14
CA TYR A 214 0.64 4.29 -9.03
C TYR A 214 0.89 4.99 -10.34
N GLU A 215 -0.02 5.91 -10.66
CA GLU A 215 0.12 6.83 -11.78
C GLU A 215 0.24 8.25 -11.24
N THR A 216 1.32 8.93 -11.63
CA THR A 216 1.58 10.32 -11.30
C THR A 216 1.52 11.17 -12.57
N THR A 217 0.67 12.19 -12.56
CA THR A 217 0.43 13.13 -13.67
C THR A 217 0.59 14.56 -13.20
N TRP A 218 0.91 15.45 -14.13
CA TRP A 218 1.07 16.88 -13.87
C TRP A 218 0.02 17.63 -14.65
N TRP A 219 -0.55 18.66 -14.03
CA TRP A 219 -1.53 19.52 -14.68
C TRP A 219 -1.43 20.93 -14.14
N GLY A 220 -1.95 21.89 -14.91
CA GLY A 220 -1.90 23.30 -14.58
C GLY A 220 -1.08 24.07 -15.59
N HIS A 221 -0.80 25.32 -15.25
CA HIS A 221 -0.23 26.28 -16.19
C HIS A 221 1.24 26.53 -15.87
N LEU A 222 1.98 26.83 -16.93
CA LEU A 222 3.32 27.33 -16.88
C LEU A 222 3.30 28.82 -17.16
N TRP A 223 4.02 29.58 -16.36
CA TRP A 223 4.30 30.98 -16.61
C TRP A 223 5.57 31.11 -17.43
N ILE A 224 5.49 31.69 -18.63
CA ILE A 224 6.60 31.76 -19.57
C ILE A 224 7.05 33.22 -19.70
N ASP A 225 8.27 33.51 -19.26
CA ASP A 225 8.88 34.84 -19.32
C ASP A 225 9.92 34.90 -20.46
N TYR A 226 9.75 35.85 -21.38
CA TYR A 226 10.71 36.12 -22.45
C TYR A 226 11.74 37.21 -22.08
N GLY A 227 11.55 37.96 -21.00
CA GLY A 227 12.36 39.13 -20.61
C GLY A 227 12.27 40.31 -21.57
N LYS A 228 11.53 40.17 -22.68
CA LYS A 228 11.25 41.18 -23.69
C LYS A 228 9.87 40.91 -24.29
N ARG A 229 9.27 41.93 -24.92
CA ARG A 229 8.02 41.73 -25.67
C ARG A 229 8.27 40.84 -26.88
N VAL A 230 7.47 39.80 -26.99
CA VAL A 230 7.46 38.88 -28.13
C VAL A 230 6.04 38.79 -28.63
N TYR A 231 5.83 38.82 -29.94
CA TYR A 231 4.52 38.56 -30.53
C TYR A 231 4.41 37.09 -30.91
N VAL A 232 3.51 36.37 -30.24
CA VAL A 232 3.14 34.98 -30.56
C VAL A 232 1.77 34.98 -31.24
N PRO A 233 1.68 34.70 -32.56
CA PRO A 233 0.41 34.59 -33.27
C PRO A 233 -0.53 33.59 -32.59
N GLY A 234 -1.82 33.94 -32.48
CA GLY A 234 -2.83 33.09 -31.83
C GLY A 234 -2.81 33.09 -30.30
N LYS A 235 -1.77 33.66 -29.67
CA LYS A 235 -1.70 33.84 -28.21
C LYS A 235 -1.72 35.30 -27.76
N ALA A 236 -1.26 36.23 -28.61
CA ALA A 236 -1.32 37.66 -28.35
C ALA A 236 -2.48 38.32 -29.09
N SER A 237 -3.29 39.11 -28.38
CA SER A 237 -4.34 39.95 -28.99
C SER A 237 -3.79 41.19 -29.68
N ARG A 238 -2.58 41.63 -29.31
CA ARG A 238 -1.92 42.80 -29.87
C ARG A 238 -0.59 42.45 -30.54
N LYS A 239 -0.27 43.16 -31.63
CA LYS A 239 0.96 42.96 -32.41
C LYS A 239 2.24 43.47 -31.72
N ASP A 240 2.11 44.28 -30.67
CA ASP A 240 3.23 44.72 -29.83
C ASP A 240 3.76 43.60 -28.91
N GLY A 241 3.04 42.49 -28.81
CA GLY A 241 3.45 41.31 -28.07
C GLY A 241 3.41 41.48 -26.55
N HIS A 242 3.69 40.38 -25.85
CA HIS A 242 3.69 40.31 -24.39
C HIS A 242 5.06 39.90 -23.86
N PHE A 243 5.38 40.32 -22.64
CA PHE A 243 6.54 39.80 -21.90
C PHE A 243 6.28 38.38 -21.38
N PHE A 244 5.02 38.12 -21.01
CA PHE A 244 4.59 36.90 -20.36
C PHE A 244 3.52 36.19 -21.18
N TYR A 245 3.60 34.87 -21.18
CA TYR A 245 2.59 33.97 -21.73
C TYR A 245 2.30 32.85 -20.74
N PHE A 246 1.17 32.19 -20.92
CA PHE A 246 0.78 31.03 -20.14
C PHE A 246 0.40 29.87 -21.07
N GLU A 247 0.71 28.65 -20.64
CA GLU A 247 0.42 27.42 -21.38
C GLU A 247 0.15 26.29 -20.40
N GLY A 248 -0.84 25.45 -20.70
CA GLY A 248 -1.05 24.21 -19.96
C GLY A 248 0.11 23.24 -20.19
N ILE A 249 0.64 22.63 -19.12
CA ILE A 249 1.75 21.66 -19.25
C ILE A 249 1.37 20.43 -20.10
N GLU A 250 0.07 20.11 -20.14
CA GLU A 250 -0.52 19.07 -20.97
C GLU A 250 -0.27 19.28 -22.47
N ASN A 251 -0.21 20.53 -22.95
CA ASN A 251 0.02 20.86 -24.36
C ASN A 251 1.44 20.54 -24.84
N HIS A 252 2.35 20.30 -23.91
CA HIS A 252 3.74 20.00 -24.22
C HIS A 252 4.05 18.51 -24.18
N ASN A 253 3.08 17.61 -24.03
CA ASN A 253 3.31 16.15 -23.92
C ASN A 253 4.48 15.78 -22.98
N TRP A 254 4.69 16.63 -21.97
CA TRP A 254 5.73 16.53 -20.94
C TRP A 254 5.18 15.89 -19.67
N GLY A 255 3.86 15.76 -19.57
CA GLY A 255 3.14 15.06 -18.52
C GLY A 255 2.79 13.61 -18.89
N SER A 256 3.70 12.89 -19.58
CA SER A 256 3.51 11.44 -19.70
C SER A 256 3.39 10.86 -18.29
N PRO A 257 2.34 10.08 -17.99
CA PRO A 257 2.14 9.59 -16.64
C PRO A 257 3.35 8.78 -16.19
N ARG A 258 3.91 9.13 -15.02
CA ARG A 258 4.96 8.33 -14.39
C ARG A 258 4.30 7.16 -13.68
N ILE A 259 4.77 5.96 -13.97
CA ILE A 259 4.31 4.74 -13.32
C ILE A 259 5.31 4.33 -12.24
N GLU A 260 4.82 4.11 -11.04
CA GLU A 260 5.60 3.73 -9.85
C GLU A 260 4.99 2.45 -9.26
N TYR A 261 5.84 1.55 -8.78
CA TYR A 261 5.42 0.27 -8.20
C TYR A 261 5.77 0.20 -6.72
N GLN A 262 4.81 -0.25 -5.92
CA GLN A 262 5.01 -0.68 -4.55
C GLN A 262 4.79 -2.19 -4.48
N ASP A 263 5.80 -2.89 -3.98
CA ASP A 263 5.71 -4.30 -3.65
C ASP A 263 5.42 -4.44 -2.16
N ILE A 264 4.40 -5.22 -1.82
CA ILE A 264 3.97 -5.50 -0.45
C ILE A 264 4.11 -7.02 -0.25
N SER A 265 4.89 -7.42 0.75
CA SER A 265 5.02 -8.82 1.15
C SER A 265 4.44 -9.01 2.55
N LEU A 266 3.60 -10.01 2.70
CA LEU A 266 2.96 -10.37 3.95
C LEU A 266 3.28 -11.82 4.31
N ASP A 267 3.69 -12.05 5.54
CA ASP A 267 3.63 -13.36 6.18
C ASP A 267 2.63 -13.28 7.32
N LEU A 268 1.62 -14.13 7.26
CA LEU A 268 0.51 -14.10 8.21
C LEU A 268 -0.01 -15.51 8.51
N TYR A 269 -0.77 -15.62 9.58
CA TYR A 269 -1.45 -16.85 9.96
C TYR A 269 -2.94 -16.58 10.02
N ALA A 270 -3.77 -17.53 9.61
CA ALA A 270 -5.23 -17.44 9.66
C ALA A 270 -5.85 -18.83 9.79
N ASN A 271 -7.18 -18.91 9.87
CA ASN A 271 -7.94 -20.17 9.82
C ASN A 271 -7.49 -21.18 10.88
N ALA A 272 -7.40 -20.74 12.14
CA ALA A 272 -7.03 -21.60 13.26
C ALA A 272 -8.17 -22.59 13.60
N ASN A 273 -7.81 -23.84 13.84
CA ASN A 273 -8.72 -24.91 14.26
C ASN A 273 -8.06 -25.83 15.30
N ILE A 274 -8.86 -26.43 16.17
CA ILE A 274 -8.42 -27.40 17.17
C ILE A 274 -8.99 -28.76 16.80
N ASP A 275 -8.11 -29.74 16.65
CA ASP A 275 -8.49 -31.13 16.47
C ASP A 275 -8.13 -31.91 17.74
N ILE A 276 -9.07 -32.74 18.21
CA ILE A 276 -8.89 -33.57 19.42
C ILE A 276 -9.01 -35.03 19.00
N GLU A 277 -7.96 -35.78 19.29
CA GLU A 277 -7.88 -37.23 19.03
C GLU A 277 -7.76 -37.96 20.37
N GLU A 278 -8.66 -38.91 20.64
CA GLU A 278 -8.61 -39.78 21.81
C GLU A 278 -8.06 -41.16 21.44
N ALA A 279 -7.25 -41.75 22.31
CA ALA A 279 -6.73 -43.09 22.14
C ALA A 279 -6.49 -43.80 23.48
N PRO A 280 -6.63 -45.13 23.54
CA PRO A 280 -6.19 -45.92 24.70
C PRO A 280 -4.70 -45.69 24.97
N VAL A 281 -4.32 -45.53 26.24
CA VAL A 281 -2.91 -45.51 26.60
C VAL A 281 -2.36 -46.92 26.45
N ARG A 282 -1.61 -47.17 25.37
CA ARG A 282 -0.84 -48.42 25.25
C ARG A 282 0.15 -48.47 26.40
N GLY A 283 -0.04 -49.41 27.31
CA GLY A 283 0.98 -49.74 28.30
C GLY A 283 2.24 -50.16 27.56
N GLU A 284 3.39 -49.63 27.97
CA GLU A 284 4.65 -50.31 27.73
C GLU A 284 4.51 -51.70 28.37
N SER A 285 4.24 -52.70 27.55
CA SER A 285 4.14 -54.08 27.99
C SER A 285 5.54 -54.55 28.38
N GLY A 286 5.83 -54.50 29.68
CA GLY A 286 6.75 -55.40 30.39
C GLY A 286 8.24 -55.33 30.04
N MET A 287 9.03 -54.81 30.98
CA MET A 287 10.22 -55.53 31.45
C MET A 287 9.88 -56.18 32.78
#